data_AF-A0A258NWS3-F1
#
_entry.id   AF-A0A258NWS3-F1
#
_cell.length_a   1.000
_cell.length_b   1.000
_cell.length_c   1.000
_cell.angle_alpha   90.00
_cell.angle_beta   90.00
_cell.angle_gamma   90.00
#
_symmetry.space_group_name_H-M   'P 1'
#
loop_
_entity.id
_entity.type
_entity.pdbx_description
1 polymer ?
#
loop_
_entity_poly.entity_id
_entity_poly.type
_entity_poly.pdbx_seq_one_letter_code
_entity_poly.pdbx_strand_id
1 'polypeptide(L)'
;MSTDRELLELAAKAAGIGRGHWDYDYVRNLGHMVTPSMMWNPLENDGEAMRLAVLKRFTIKDFAPFDNPEIAQAPPDATLWGMVEIWIQDGNDPVYVEWYKAGADRFAATRRAIVRAAAEIGEAMT
;
A
#
# COMPACT_ATOMS: atom_id res chain seq x y z
N MET A 1 1.38 -14.75 -6.41
CA MET A 1 2.10 -13.51 -6.05
C MET A 1 2.03 -12.60 -7.26
N SER A 2 1.41 -11.43 -7.13
CA SER A 2 1.50 -10.37 -8.14
C SER A 2 2.90 -9.75 -8.09
N THR A 3 3.43 -9.38 -9.24
CA THR A 3 4.65 -8.58 -9.35
C THR A 3 4.36 -7.13 -8.93
N ASP A 4 5.39 -6.37 -8.52
CA ASP A 4 5.23 -4.93 -8.21
C ASP A 4 4.62 -4.16 -9.40
N ARG A 5 4.91 -4.61 -10.63
CA ARG A 5 4.27 -4.11 -11.85
C ARG A 5 2.75 -4.31 -11.83
N GLU A 6 2.29 -5.55 -11.71
CA GLU A 6 0.87 -5.88 -11.76
C GLU A 6 0.12 -5.20 -10.61
N LEU A 7 0.76 -5.14 -9.44
CA LEU A 7 0.24 -4.43 -8.28
C LEU A 7 0.01 -2.93 -8.59
N LEU A 8 1.00 -2.27 -9.19
CA LEU A 8 0.91 -0.86 -9.59
C LEU A 8 -0.11 -0.62 -10.70
N GLU A 9 -0.21 -1.53 -11.68
CA GLU A 9 -1.21 -1.46 -12.75
C GLU A 9 -2.65 -1.52 -12.20
N LEU A 10 -2.91 -2.40 -11.24
CA LEU A 10 -4.21 -2.52 -10.57
C LEU A 10 -4.50 -1.29 -9.68
N ALA A 11 -3.52 -0.81 -8.92
CA ALA A 11 -3.66 0.41 -8.13
C ALA A 11 -3.93 1.64 -9.02
N ALA A 12 -3.28 1.73 -10.19
CA ALA A 12 -3.50 2.78 -11.17
C ALA A 12 -4.92 2.73 -11.75
N LYS A 13 -5.42 1.53 -12.06
CA LYS A 13 -6.81 1.32 -12.49
C LYS A 13 -7.79 1.81 -11.43
N ALA A 14 -7.55 1.49 -10.16
CA ALA A 14 -8.34 2.03 -9.06
C ALA A 14 -8.25 3.56 -9.06
N ALA A 15 -7.06 4.15 -9.19
CA ALA A 15 -6.88 5.59 -9.25
C ALA A 15 -7.52 6.28 -10.48
N GLY A 16 -8.11 5.54 -11.41
CA GLY A 16 -8.68 6.08 -12.65
C GLY A 16 -7.61 6.48 -13.68
N ILE A 17 -6.37 6.00 -13.53
CA ILE A 17 -5.27 6.28 -14.44
C ILE A 17 -5.32 5.27 -15.59
N GLY A 18 -5.92 5.68 -16.70
CA GLY A 18 -6.14 4.82 -17.87
C GLY A 18 -4.85 4.36 -18.58
N ARG A 19 -4.94 3.23 -19.30
CA ARG A 19 -3.80 2.62 -20.03
C ARG A 19 -3.13 3.54 -21.06
N GLY A 20 -3.84 4.51 -21.60
CA GLY A 20 -3.28 5.50 -22.53
C GLY A 20 -2.22 6.41 -21.88
N HIS A 21 -2.10 6.39 -20.56
CA HIS A 21 -1.08 7.09 -19.81
C HIS A 21 0.07 6.17 -19.40
N TRP A 22 0.19 4.95 -19.92
CA TRP A 22 1.21 4.00 -19.48
C TRP A 22 2.40 4.06 -20.45
N ASP A 23 3.59 4.37 -19.95
CA ASP A 23 4.81 4.37 -20.75
C ASP A 23 5.78 3.35 -20.17
N TYR A 24 5.77 2.13 -20.67
CA TYR A 24 6.64 1.06 -20.15
C TYR A 24 8.08 1.17 -20.63
N ASP A 25 8.32 1.82 -21.77
CA ASP A 25 9.64 1.88 -22.41
C ASP A 25 10.53 2.92 -21.72
N TYR A 26 9.98 4.07 -21.33
CA TYR A 26 10.68 5.07 -20.52
C TYR A 26 11.03 4.55 -19.11
N VAL A 27 10.25 3.59 -18.62
CA VAL A 27 10.24 3.11 -17.23
C VAL A 27 11.07 1.85 -17.02
N ARG A 28 11.36 1.11 -18.08
CA ARG A 28 12.10 -0.16 -18.04
C ARG A 28 13.50 -0.04 -17.44
N ASN A 29 14.08 1.17 -17.44
CA ASN A 29 15.39 1.47 -16.84
C ASN A 29 15.30 2.08 -15.43
N LEU A 30 14.11 2.45 -14.95
CA LEU A 30 13.90 3.20 -13.70
C LEU A 30 13.03 2.46 -12.66
N GLY A 31 12.41 1.33 -13.02
CA GLY A 31 11.68 0.48 -12.08
C GLY A 31 10.29 1.01 -11.76
N HIS A 32 9.32 0.65 -12.61
CA HIS A 32 7.86 0.82 -12.49
C HIS A 32 7.31 2.26 -12.36
N MET A 33 6.41 2.64 -13.27
CA MET A 33 5.87 4.00 -13.38
C MET A 33 4.64 4.04 -14.29
N VAL A 34 3.75 4.98 -13.99
CA VAL A 34 2.62 5.32 -14.86
C VAL A 34 2.78 6.78 -15.29
N THR A 35 2.98 6.98 -16.60
CA THR A 35 3.01 8.21 -17.42
C THR A 35 4.37 8.79 -17.88
N PRO A 36 4.43 9.39 -19.10
CA PRO A 36 5.61 10.13 -19.59
C PRO A 36 5.91 11.45 -18.87
N SER A 37 4.95 12.00 -18.11
CA SER A 37 5.04 13.34 -17.50
C SER A 37 4.81 13.39 -15.99
N MET A 38 4.44 12.26 -15.38
CA MET A 38 4.28 12.07 -13.94
C MET A 38 5.00 10.77 -13.56
N MET A 39 6.03 10.87 -12.73
CA MET A 39 6.66 9.71 -12.10
C MET A 39 5.69 9.14 -11.06
N TRP A 40 4.78 8.23 -11.45
CA TRP A 40 3.80 7.63 -10.53
C TRP A 40 4.25 6.27 -10.01
N ASN A 41 4.78 6.24 -8.79
CA ASN A 41 5.16 5.06 -8.03
C ASN A 41 4.82 5.24 -6.52
N PRO A 42 3.57 4.95 -6.11
CA PRO A 42 3.15 5.03 -4.71
C PRO A 42 3.82 3.99 -3.79
N LEU A 43 4.60 3.02 -4.29
CA LEU A 43 5.40 2.14 -3.43
C LEU A 43 6.65 2.85 -2.88
N GLU A 44 7.16 3.84 -3.61
CA GLU A 44 8.37 4.60 -3.26
C GLU A 44 8.07 6.07 -2.90
N ASN A 45 6.90 6.58 -3.25
CA ASN A 45 6.52 7.98 -3.02
C ASN A 45 5.35 8.13 -2.03
N ASP A 46 5.65 8.68 -0.84
CA ASP A 46 4.65 8.91 0.21
C ASP A 46 3.49 9.80 -0.25
N GLY A 47 3.78 10.83 -1.03
CA GLY A 47 2.77 11.76 -1.52
C GLY A 47 1.79 11.10 -2.48
N GLU A 48 2.21 10.11 -3.24
CA GLU A 48 1.34 9.37 -4.16
C GLU A 48 0.52 8.31 -3.45
N ALA A 49 1.13 7.60 -2.49
CA ALA A 49 0.39 6.74 -1.59
C ALA A 49 -0.69 7.51 -0.83
N MET A 50 -0.36 8.69 -0.27
CA MET A 50 -1.32 9.53 0.43
C MET A 50 -2.44 10.02 -0.50
N ARG A 51 -2.13 10.48 -1.72
CA ARG A 51 -3.15 10.86 -2.70
C ARG A 51 -4.07 9.70 -3.04
N LEU A 52 -3.52 8.49 -3.19
CA LEU A 52 -4.29 7.28 -3.46
C LEU A 52 -5.23 6.95 -2.29
N ALA A 53 -4.74 7.04 -1.06
CA ALA A 53 -5.56 6.84 0.14
C ALA A 53 -6.71 7.84 0.24
N VAL A 54 -6.44 9.12 -0.02
CA VAL A 54 -7.48 10.18 -0.03
C VAL A 54 -8.48 9.95 -1.16
N LEU A 55 -8.00 9.65 -2.37
CA LEU A 55 -8.83 9.38 -3.54
C LEU A 55 -9.80 8.22 -3.30
N LYS A 56 -9.35 7.18 -2.60
CA LYS A 56 -10.15 6.00 -2.25
C LYS A 56 -10.83 6.06 -0.89
N ARG A 57 -10.71 7.20 -0.19
CA ARG A 57 -11.32 7.43 1.13
C ARG A 57 -10.96 6.33 2.12
N PHE A 58 -9.70 5.90 2.08
CA PHE A 58 -9.20 4.91 3.02
C PHE A 58 -9.12 5.48 4.43
N THR A 59 -9.53 4.66 5.39
CA THR A 59 -9.15 4.82 6.79
C THR A 59 -7.95 3.93 7.05
N ILE A 60 -6.87 4.50 7.57
CA ILE A 60 -5.63 3.81 7.87
C ILE A 60 -5.56 3.64 9.39
N LYS A 61 -5.49 2.39 9.85
CA LYS A 61 -5.21 2.08 11.25
C LYS A 61 -3.84 1.43 11.33
N ASP A 62 -2.96 2.04 12.11
CA ASP A 62 -1.58 1.61 12.23
C ASP A 62 -1.30 1.18 13.67
N PHE A 63 -1.03 -0.10 13.83
CA PHE A 63 -0.75 -0.75 15.08
C PHE A 63 0.74 -1.04 15.15
N ALA A 64 1.47 -0.20 15.88
CA ALA A 64 2.89 -0.38 16.07
C ALA A 64 3.18 -1.69 16.84
N PRO A 65 4.29 -2.39 16.53
CA PRO A 65 4.80 -3.42 17.41
C PRO A 65 5.07 -2.84 18.81
N PHE A 66 5.05 -3.68 19.84
CA PHE A 66 5.40 -3.22 21.18
C PHE A 66 6.91 -2.92 21.24
N ASP A 67 7.26 -1.64 21.28
CA ASP A 67 8.66 -1.19 21.37
C ASP A 67 9.34 -1.56 22.70
N ASN A 68 8.57 -2.02 23.70
CA ASN A 68 9.09 -2.52 24.98
C ASN A 68 8.39 -3.82 25.41
N PRO A 69 9.05 -4.98 25.28
CA PRO A 69 8.49 -6.27 25.67
C PRO A 69 8.26 -6.43 27.19
N GLU A 70 8.77 -5.51 28.04
CA GLU A 70 8.56 -5.57 29.49
C GLU A 70 7.18 -5.04 29.93
N ILE A 71 6.52 -4.21 29.13
CA ILE A 71 5.25 -3.57 29.50
C ILE A 71 4.04 -4.46 29.14
N ALA A 72 4.22 -5.43 28.25
CA ALA A 72 3.17 -6.34 27.85
C ALA A 72 3.40 -7.72 28.48
N GLN A 73 2.41 -8.26 29.20
CA GLN A 73 2.30 -9.70 29.52
C GLN A 73 2.03 -10.54 28.26
N ALA A 74 2.47 -10.06 27.09
CA ALA A 74 2.32 -10.70 25.81
C ALA A 74 3.41 -11.76 25.64
N PRO A 75 3.10 -12.88 24.96
CA PRO A 75 4.11 -13.89 24.69
C PRO A 75 5.26 -13.29 23.84
N PRO A 76 6.51 -13.78 23.99
CA PRO A 76 7.72 -13.15 23.42
C PRO A 76 7.71 -12.95 21.90
N ASP A 77 6.85 -13.67 21.18
CA ASP A 77 6.68 -13.61 19.73
C ASP A 77 5.63 -12.58 19.27
N ALA A 78 4.66 -12.25 20.12
CA ALA A 78 3.60 -11.27 19.83
C ALA A 78 4.10 -9.81 19.89
N THR A 79 5.23 -9.53 20.53
CA THR A 79 5.83 -8.18 20.61
C THR A 79 6.66 -7.81 19.38
N LEU A 80 6.84 -8.73 18.42
CA LEU A 80 7.76 -8.56 17.29
C LEU A 80 7.10 -8.03 16.00
N TRP A 81 5.78 -7.83 15.99
CA TRP A 81 5.04 -7.50 14.78
C TRP A 81 4.05 -6.36 14.99
N GLY A 82 4.04 -5.43 14.03
CA GLY A 82 2.98 -4.44 13.85
C GLY A 82 2.14 -4.77 12.63
N MET A 83 1.06 -4.03 12.45
CA MET A 83 0.21 -4.14 11.27
C MET A 83 -0.37 -2.79 10.85
N VAL A 84 -0.59 -2.64 9.55
CA VAL A 84 -1.36 -1.54 8.97
C VAL A 84 -2.61 -2.13 8.34
N GLU A 85 -3.77 -1.72 8.83
CA GLU A 85 -5.06 -2.05 8.23
C GLU A 85 -5.55 -0.90 7.36
N ILE A 86 -6.04 -1.26 6.17
CA ILE A 86 -6.72 -0.34 5.26
C ILE A 86 -8.20 -0.66 5.22
N TRP A 87 -9.02 0.32 5.55
CA TRP A 87 -10.47 0.20 5.59
C TRP A 87 -11.12 1.13 4.57
N ILE A 88 -12.29 0.74 4.07
CA ILE A 88 -13.19 1.60 3.31
C ILE A 88 -14.41 1.95 4.16
N GLN A 89 -15.11 3.01 3.77
CA GLN A 89 -16.35 3.41 4.43
C GLN A 89 -17.37 2.25 4.40
N ASP A 90 -18.00 2.01 5.54
CA ASP A 90 -19.02 0.96 5.74
C ASP A 90 -18.55 -0.49 5.51
N GLY A 91 -17.24 -0.72 5.42
CA GLY A 91 -16.66 -2.06 5.35
C GLY A 91 -16.71 -2.78 6.70
N ASN A 92 -17.15 -4.04 6.70
CA ASN A 92 -17.15 -4.89 7.90
C ASN A 92 -15.75 -5.41 8.26
N ASP A 93 -14.88 -5.53 7.25
CA ASP A 93 -13.52 -6.06 7.36
C ASP A 93 -12.54 -5.11 6.66
N PRO A 94 -11.24 -5.10 7.04
CA PRO A 94 -10.23 -4.35 6.31
C PRO A 94 -10.11 -4.89 4.89
N VAL A 95 -9.97 -3.98 3.92
CA VAL A 95 -9.67 -4.33 2.53
C VAL A 95 -8.31 -5.01 2.43
N TYR A 96 -7.35 -4.57 3.24
CA TYR A 96 -6.03 -5.17 3.31
C TYR A 96 -5.39 -4.99 4.68
N VAL A 97 -4.57 -5.96 5.08
CA VAL A 97 -3.72 -5.90 6.29
C VAL A 97 -2.29 -6.21 5.90
N GLU A 98 -1.39 -5.26 6.10
CA GLU A 98 0.05 -5.43 5.90
C GLU A 98 0.74 -5.62 7.26
N TRP A 99 1.35 -6.79 7.46
CA TRP A 99 2.11 -7.10 8.67
C TRP A 99 3.58 -6.75 8.49
N TYR A 100 4.22 -6.18 9.50
CA TYR A 100 5.64 -5.81 9.45
C TYR A 100 6.34 -6.13 10.78
N LYS A 101 7.63 -6.50 10.70
CA LYS A 101 8.44 -6.79 11.89
C LYS A 101 8.84 -5.50 12.62
N ALA A 102 9.07 -5.62 13.93
CA ALA A 102 9.76 -4.60 14.71
C ALA A 102 11.10 -4.23 14.03
N GLY A 103 11.37 -2.93 13.93
CA GLY A 103 12.54 -2.38 13.23
C GLY A 103 12.42 -2.29 11.70
N ALA A 104 11.31 -2.72 11.09
CA ALA A 104 11.05 -2.50 9.67
C ALA A 104 10.72 -1.02 9.38
N ASP A 105 10.89 -0.61 8.12
CA ASP A 105 10.43 0.70 7.66
C ASP A 105 8.89 0.74 7.62
N ARG A 106 8.32 1.37 8.65
CA ARG A 106 6.88 1.54 8.82
C ARG A 106 6.25 2.45 7.76
N PHE A 107 7.00 3.40 7.19
CA PHE A 107 6.50 4.22 6.07
C PHE A 107 6.34 3.34 4.83
N ALA A 108 7.33 2.52 4.52
CA ALA A 108 7.24 1.56 3.41
C ALA A 108 6.11 0.54 3.59
N ALA A 109 5.91 0.02 4.81
CA ALA A 109 4.80 -0.88 5.12
C ALA A 109 3.43 -0.19 4.90
N THR A 110 3.28 1.06 5.36
CA THR A 110 2.06 1.84 5.17
C THR A 110 1.77 2.11 3.70
N ARG A 111 2.79 2.53 2.92
CA ARG A 111 2.65 2.71 1.47
C ARG A 111 2.21 1.42 0.79
N ARG A 112 2.86 0.30 1.11
CA ARG A 112 2.53 -1.02 0.55
C ARG A 112 1.10 -1.43 0.87
N ALA A 113 0.64 -1.22 2.11
CA ALA A 113 -0.74 -1.51 2.52
C ALA A 113 -1.75 -0.72 1.67
N ILE A 114 -1.52 0.58 1.48
CA ILE A 114 -2.37 1.45 0.65
C ILE A 114 -2.41 0.95 -0.80
N VAL A 115 -1.25 0.68 -1.39
CA VAL A 115 -1.15 0.25 -2.79
C VAL A 115 -1.83 -1.10 -2.98
N ARG A 116 -1.66 -2.05 -2.05
CA ARG A 116 -2.35 -3.34 -2.10
C ARG A 116 -3.86 -3.19 -1.98
N ALA A 117 -4.36 -2.42 -1.02
CA ALA A 117 -5.79 -2.17 -0.90
C ALA A 117 -6.37 -1.50 -2.16
N ALA A 118 -5.65 -0.56 -2.77
CA ALA A 118 -6.06 0.04 -4.03
C ALA A 118 -6.06 -0.98 -5.18
N ALA A 119 -5.06 -1.86 -5.23
CA ALA A 119 -5.00 -2.92 -6.23
C ALA A 119 -6.18 -3.91 -6.11
N GLU A 120 -6.56 -4.32 -4.90
CA GLU A 120 -7.76 -5.16 -4.66
C GLU A 120 -9.02 -4.51 -5.26
N ILE A 121 -9.19 -3.19 -5.06
CA ILE A 121 -10.31 -2.44 -5.66
C ILE A 121 -10.19 -2.41 -7.19
N GLY A 122 -8.99 -2.16 -7.71
CA GLY A 122 -8.76 -2.10 -9.17
C GLY A 122 -8.98 -3.44 -9.87
N GLU A 123 -8.68 -4.54 -9.19
CA GLU A 123 -8.97 -5.89 -9.66
C GLU A 123 -10.48 -6.14 -9.73
N ALA A 124 -11.24 -5.70 -8.71
CA ALA A 124 -12.69 -5.84 -8.65
C ALA A 124 -13.47 -4.93 -9.63
N MET A 125 -12.85 -3.86 -10.15
CA MET A 125 -13.49 -2.99 -11.14
C MET A 125 -13.59 -3.71 -12.49
N THR A 126 -14.80 -3.89 -13.02
CA THR A 126 -15.03 -4.44 -14.38
C THR A 126 -14.74 -3.42 -15.46
#